data_AF-A0A024G9W1-F1
#
_entry.id   AF-A0A024G9W1-F1
#
_cell.length_a   1.000
_cell.length_b   1.000
_cell.length_c   1.000
_cell.angle_alpha   90.00
_cell.angle_beta   90.00
_cell.angle_gamma   90.00
#
_symmetry.space_group_name_H-M   'P 1'
#
loop_
_entity.id
_entity.type
_entity.pdbx_description
1 polymer ?
#
loop_
_entity_poly.entity_id
_entity_poly.type
_entity_poly.pdbx_seq_one_letter_code
_entity_poly.pdbx_strand_id
1 'polypeptide(L)'
;MKTYAIPGLGSLLMHHQLVATLGGLLVRIDPELSFSNDMEFMHSVHDNVMYTLSVEIPCSVLDLTHDFVQDGMKDAWKSFASLVDRFWPEPSEPRNQTYSSMQKDLSVPLLQAQKAPTPIQKTIDGNEYTIHWRLEGTDLKEWIKSKLLYVIKEALYISVQTYLTQNQGLYHLTWTKSEGYQINYGQVIVSQDTGVRFLGSYLTAKVLIFGKEHEDQDIRIDFDVQAIKIPGSIYKVMENKLRAMKFTPSKNEGKCGRFQGDCHAIFSDTNMSPHQKHELDIKINFSMKTFIDLKALYYIKRKRDTCTIFIEKSEDETWVLGSTILRAHSIIMDNTGSDIIYHFLPPRQIEREMSQQVNA
;
A
#
# COMPACT_ATOMS: atom_id res chain seq x y z
N MET A 1 -18.90 -13.72 52.63
CA MET A 1 -19.00 -13.17 51.26
C MET A 1 -17.62 -12.71 50.82
N LYS A 2 -17.04 -13.31 49.78
CA LYS A 2 -15.77 -12.88 49.18
C LYS A 2 -16.09 -12.13 47.89
N THR A 3 -15.81 -10.84 47.87
CA THR A 3 -16.00 -9.98 46.69
C THR A 3 -14.75 -10.09 45.83
N TYR A 4 -14.88 -10.69 44.64
CA TYR A 4 -13.82 -10.66 43.64
C TYR A 4 -13.96 -9.37 42.83
N ALA A 5 -13.00 -8.46 42.99
CA ALA A 5 -12.85 -7.33 42.08
C ALA A 5 -12.28 -7.86 40.76
N ILE A 6 -13.11 -7.85 39.71
CA ILE A 6 -12.64 -8.06 38.35
C ILE A 6 -11.84 -6.80 37.98
N PRO A 7 -10.56 -6.89 37.58
CA PRO A 7 -9.85 -5.73 37.04
C PRO A 7 -10.44 -5.40 35.67
N GLY A 8 -11.41 -4.49 35.66
CA GLY A 8 -11.85 -3.78 34.46
C GLY A 8 -10.78 -2.77 34.05
N LEU A 9 -9.72 -3.25 33.39
CA LEU A 9 -8.67 -2.42 32.77
C LEU A 9 -8.19 -3.04 31.46
N GLY A 10 -9.11 -3.67 30.73
CA GLY A 10 -8.97 -3.96 29.32
C GLY A 10 -9.71 -2.89 28.51
N SER A 11 -9.39 -1.61 28.70
CA SER A 11 -9.74 -0.63 27.67
C SER A 11 -8.89 -0.98 26.45
N LEU A 12 -9.39 -1.89 25.63
CA LEU A 12 -8.91 -2.14 24.30
C LEU A 12 -8.88 -0.77 23.62
N LEU A 13 -7.69 -0.19 23.50
CA LEU A 13 -7.46 0.87 22.55
C LEU A 13 -7.83 0.24 21.21
N MET A 14 -9.06 0.48 20.76
CA MET A 14 -9.47 0.14 19.41
C MET A 14 -8.64 1.06 18.53
N HIS A 15 -7.49 0.55 18.11
CA HIS A 15 -6.65 1.22 17.13
C HIS A 15 -7.51 1.27 15.88
N HIS A 16 -7.93 2.48 15.51
CA HIS A 16 -8.69 2.68 14.30
C HIS A 16 -7.68 2.49 13.14
N GLN A 17 -7.67 1.29 12.58
CA GLN A 17 -6.71 0.85 11.58
C GLN A 17 -7.47 0.40 10.33
N LEU A 18 -7.09 0.95 9.18
CA LEU A 18 -7.49 0.40 7.88
C LEU A 18 -6.39 -0.52 7.35
N VAL A 19 -6.80 -1.64 6.76
CA VAL A 19 -5.90 -2.51 6.01
C VAL A 19 -6.14 -2.26 4.53
N ALA A 20 -5.13 -1.78 3.84
CA ALA A 20 -5.19 -1.55 2.41
C ALA A 20 -4.84 -2.83 1.66
N THR A 21 -5.69 -3.19 0.70
CA THR A 21 -5.41 -4.30 -0.20
C THR A 21 -4.73 -3.79 -1.47
N LEU A 22 -4.22 -4.70 -2.31
CA LEU A 22 -3.76 -4.31 -3.66
C LEU A 22 -4.88 -3.69 -4.51
N GLY A 23 -6.13 -3.94 -4.15
CA GLY A 23 -7.31 -3.37 -4.80
C GLY A 23 -7.90 -2.18 -4.05
N GLY A 24 -7.16 -1.50 -3.16
CA GLY A 24 -7.65 -0.31 -2.47
C GLY A 24 -8.23 -0.57 -1.08
N LEU A 25 -9.00 0.42 -0.60
CA LEU A 25 -9.74 0.36 0.66
C LEU A 25 -11.17 -0.10 0.41
N LEU A 26 -11.63 -1.07 1.19
CA LEU A 26 -12.98 -1.61 1.09
C LEU A 26 -14.01 -0.54 1.51
N VAL A 27 -15.07 -0.38 0.72
CA VAL A 27 -16.13 0.59 0.94
C VAL A 27 -17.46 -0.13 1.11
N ARG A 28 -18.15 0.13 2.21
CA ARG A 28 -19.55 -0.25 2.41
C ARG A 28 -20.44 0.86 1.89
N ILE A 29 -21.60 0.50 1.33
CA ILE A 29 -22.54 1.44 0.75
C ILE A 29 -23.96 1.18 1.27
N ASP A 30 -24.67 2.24 1.62
CA ASP A 30 -26.07 2.22 2.10
C ASP A 30 -26.92 3.25 1.33
N PRO A 31 -28.06 2.89 0.71
CA PRO A 31 -28.59 1.53 0.63
C PRO A 31 -27.66 0.58 -0.14
N GLU A 32 -27.72 -0.70 0.23
CA GLU A 32 -26.89 -1.74 -0.39
C GLU A 32 -27.19 -1.87 -1.89
N LEU A 33 -26.12 -1.97 -2.69
CA LEU A 33 -26.21 -2.18 -4.13
C LEU A 33 -26.25 -3.68 -4.44
N SER A 34 -27.06 -4.06 -5.42
CA SER A 34 -27.08 -5.44 -5.91
C SER A 34 -26.02 -5.66 -6.97
N PHE A 35 -25.09 -6.58 -6.71
CA PHE A 35 -24.13 -7.07 -7.69
C PHE A 35 -24.72 -8.33 -8.31
N SER A 36 -25.14 -8.25 -9.58
CA SER A 36 -25.54 -9.43 -10.34
C SER A 36 -24.65 -9.55 -11.58
N ASN A 37 -24.29 -10.79 -11.95
CA ASN A 37 -23.42 -11.05 -13.10
C ASN A 37 -24.01 -10.52 -14.42
N ASP A 38 -25.33 -10.33 -14.47
CA ASP A 38 -26.07 -9.97 -15.69
C ASP A 38 -26.32 -8.46 -15.82
N MET A 39 -26.01 -7.66 -14.80
CA MET A 39 -26.25 -6.22 -14.80
C MET A 39 -24.96 -5.44 -14.57
N GLU A 40 -24.65 -4.48 -15.44
CA GLU A 40 -23.54 -3.55 -15.17
C GLU A 40 -23.80 -2.83 -13.84
N PHE A 41 -22.79 -2.80 -12.97
CA PHE A 41 -22.87 -2.19 -11.63
C PHE A 41 -23.53 -0.79 -11.64
N MET A 42 -23.24 0.00 -12.68
CA MET A 42 -23.78 1.35 -12.88
C MET A 42 -25.32 1.40 -12.98
N HIS A 43 -25.98 0.33 -13.42
CA HIS A 43 -27.43 0.27 -13.51
C HIS A 43 -28.11 0.03 -12.16
N SER A 44 -27.39 -0.51 -11.17
CA SER A 44 -27.90 -0.67 -9.80
C SER A 44 -28.01 0.65 -9.04
N VAL A 45 -27.34 1.72 -9.53
CA VAL A 45 -27.35 3.04 -8.89
C VAL A 45 -28.51 3.88 -9.41
N HIS A 46 -29.45 4.23 -8.54
CA HIS A 46 -30.57 5.13 -8.84
C HIS A 46 -30.21 6.59 -8.62
N ASP A 47 -30.45 7.44 -9.61
CA ASP A 47 -30.03 8.86 -9.63
C ASP A 47 -30.55 9.67 -8.45
N ASN A 48 -31.82 9.49 -8.07
CA ASN A 48 -32.49 10.27 -7.03
C ASN A 48 -32.42 9.62 -5.63
N VAL A 49 -31.51 8.67 -5.44
CA VAL A 49 -31.27 8.03 -4.14
C VAL A 49 -30.01 8.61 -3.52
N MET A 50 -30.07 8.91 -2.22
CA MET A 50 -28.91 9.28 -1.44
C MET A 50 -28.18 8.03 -0.97
N TYR A 51 -26.89 7.94 -1.28
CA TYR A 51 -26.02 6.88 -0.79
C TYR A 51 -25.07 7.41 0.28
N THR A 52 -24.82 6.58 1.28
CA THR A 52 -23.77 6.76 2.28
C THR A 52 -22.68 5.74 2.02
N LEU A 53 -21.46 6.20 1.81
CA LEU A 53 -20.29 5.36 1.60
C LEU A 53 -19.42 5.42 2.84
N SER A 54 -18.96 4.26 3.30
CA SER A 54 -18.20 4.09 4.54
C SER A 54 -16.92 3.33 4.23
N VAL A 55 -15.75 3.85 4.57
CA VAL A 55 -14.53 3.02 4.50
C VAL A 55 -14.58 2.01 5.62
N GLU A 56 -14.47 0.73 5.27
CA GLU A 56 -14.53 -0.33 6.27
C GLU A 56 -13.25 -0.34 7.10
N ILE A 57 -13.40 -0.06 8.39
CA ILE A 57 -12.37 -0.32 9.39
C ILE A 57 -12.52 -1.80 9.73
N PRO A 58 -11.61 -2.69 9.29
CA PRO A 58 -11.67 -4.08 9.69
C PRO A 58 -11.68 -4.10 11.22
N CYS A 59 -12.79 -4.56 11.80
CA CYS A 59 -12.82 -4.89 13.21
C CYS A 59 -11.71 -5.92 13.40
N SER A 60 -10.74 -5.60 14.28
CA SER A 60 -9.54 -6.41 14.47
C SER A 60 -9.91 -7.89 14.49
N VAL A 61 -9.33 -8.67 13.55
CA VAL A 61 -9.60 -10.11 13.37
C VAL A 61 -8.95 -10.93 14.50
N LEU A 62 -8.89 -10.36 15.70
CA LEU A 62 -8.41 -11.02 16.92
C LEU A 62 -9.41 -12.07 17.43
N ASP A 63 -10.67 -12.06 16.97
CA ASP A 63 -11.69 -13.04 17.40
C ASP A 63 -11.98 -14.19 16.41
N LEU A 64 -11.47 -14.17 15.18
CA LEU A 64 -11.73 -15.24 14.20
C LEU A 64 -10.56 -16.18 13.93
N THR A 65 -9.38 -15.89 14.48
CA THR A 65 -8.18 -16.73 14.27
C THR A 65 -7.72 -17.48 15.52
N HIS A 66 -8.22 -17.14 16.71
CA HIS A 66 -7.73 -17.75 17.95
C HIS A 66 -8.48 -19.02 18.41
N ASP A 67 -9.76 -19.17 18.07
CA ASP A 67 -10.57 -20.33 18.52
C ASP A 67 -10.68 -21.47 17.48
N PHE A 68 -10.21 -21.29 16.25
CA PHE A 68 -10.37 -22.31 15.20
C PHE A 68 -9.11 -23.12 14.87
N VAL A 69 -7.94 -22.80 15.44
CA VAL A 69 -6.66 -23.29 14.87
C VAL A 69 -5.75 -24.10 15.82
N GLN A 70 -5.93 -24.12 17.14
CA GLN A 70 -4.86 -24.71 17.98
C GLN A 70 -4.92 -26.21 18.30
N ASP A 71 -6.08 -26.85 18.48
CA ASP A 71 -6.08 -28.25 18.97
C ASP A 71 -6.53 -29.32 17.96
N GLY A 72 -7.15 -28.96 16.84
CA GLY A 72 -7.70 -29.94 15.88
C GLY A 72 -6.79 -30.32 14.69
N MET A 73 -5.75 -29.53 14.39
CA MET A 73 -5.17 -29.56 13.04
C MET A 73 -3.85 -30.31 12.86
N LYS A 74 -3.19 -30.87 13.89
CA LYS A 74 -1.94 -31.62 13.63
C LYS A 74 -2.15 -32.94 12.88
N ASP A 75 -3.23 -33.65 13.19
CA ASP A 75 -3.52 -34.95 12.56
C ASP A 75 -4.43 -34.82 11.32
N ALA A 76 -5.31 -33.81 11.30
CA ALA A 76 -6.08 -33.46 10.12
C ALA A 76 -5.17 -32.93 8.99
N TRP A 77 -4.12 -32.14 9.28
CA TRP A 77 -3.24 -31.56 8.26
C TRP A 77 -2.44 -32.61 7.48
N LYS A 78 -2.03 -33.71 8.11
CA LYS A 78 -1.35 -34.81 7.40
C LYS A 78 -2.29 -35.56 6.46
N SER A 79 -3.55 -35.75 6.85
CA SER A 79 -4.56 -36.39 6.00
C SER A 79 -5.03 -35.46 4.88
N PHE A 80 -5.17 -34.16 5.18
CA PHE A 80 -5.60 -33.14 4.23
C PHE A 80 -4.51 -32.80 3.21
N ALA A 81 -3.22 -32.78 3.58
CA ALA A 81 -2.11 -32.57 2.64
C ALA A 81 -2.08 -33.63 1.52
N SER A 82 -2.42 -34.89 1.83
CA SER A 82 -2.50 -35.97 0.83
C SER A 82 -3.74 -35.87 -0.10
N LEU A 83 -4.77 -35.14 0.34
CA LEU A 83 -6.01 -34.92 -0.41
C LEU A 83 -5.96 -33.61 -1.22
N VAL A 84 -5.25 -32.60 -0.72
CA VAL A 84 -5.02 -31.29 -1.38
C VAL A 84 -4.12 -31.46 -2.61
N ASP A 85 -3.08 -32.28 -2.56
CA ASP A 85 -2.27 -32.60 -3.76
C ASP A 85 -3.05 -33.38 -4.84
N ARG A 86 -4.22 -33.95 -4.48
CA ARG A 86 -5.03 -34.79 -5.38
C ARG A 86 -6.28 -34.11 -5.93
N PHE A 87 -6.81 -33.09 -5.25
CA PHE A 87 -8.08 -32.43 -5.61
C PHE A 87 -8.06 -30.90 -5.58
N TRP A 88 -6.94 -30.26 -5.23
CA TRP A 88 -6.78 -28.81 -5.26
C TRP A 88 -5.71 -28.43 -6.31
N PRO A 89 -6.09 -28.05 -7.54
CA PRO A 89 -5.17 -27.26 -8.36
C PRO A 89 -4.82 -26.01 -7.55
N GLU A 90 -3.56 -25.57 -7.57
CA GLU A 90 -3.14 -24.26 -7.03
C GLU A 90 -4.24 -23.22 -7.30
N PRO A 91 -4.54 -22.30 -6.35
CA PRO A 91 -5.56 -21.28 -6.57
C PRO A 91 -5.29 -20.64 -7.92
N SER A 92 -6.14 -20.93 -8.90
CA SER A 92 -6.04 -20.34 -10.22
C SER A 92 -6.07 -18.86 -9.98
N GLU A 93 -4.98 -18.19 -10.35
CA GLU A 93 -4.88 -16.73 -10.32
C GLU A 93 -6.19 -16.16 -10.83
N PRO A 94 -6.80 -15.17 -10.14
CA PRO A 94 -7.98 -14.53 -10.67
C PRO A 94 -7.66 -14.16 -12.11
N ARG A 95 -8.46 -14.65 -13.07
CA ARG A 95 -8.33 -14.28 -14.48
C ARG A 95 -8.13 -12.78 -14.52
N ASN A 96 -6.92 -12.36 -14.87
CA ASN A 96 -6.51 -10.97 -14.90
C ASN A 96 -7.41 -10.27 -15.92
N GLN A 97 -8.55 -9.74 -15.48
CA GLN A 97 -9.18 -8.63 -16.16
C GLN A 97 -8.16 -7.50 -16.08
N THR A 98 -7.74 -7.12 -17.27
CA THR A 98 -6.64 -6.22 -17.59
C THR A 98 -6.72 -4.90 -16.81
N TYR A 99 -6.12 -4.83 -15.62
CA TYR A 99 -5.84 -3.59 -14.88
C TYR A 99 -4.95 -2.61 -15.67
N SER A 100 -4.35 -3.07 -16.77
CA SER A 100 -3.42 -2.30 -17.60
C SER A 100 -4.06 -1.14 -18.37
N SER A 101 -5.39 -1.03 -18.51
CA SER A 101 -5.99 0.17 -19.12
C SER A 101 -6.25 1.31 -18.12
N MET A 102 -6.05 1.07 -16.82
CA MET A 102 -6.27 2.08 -15.78
C MET A 102 -5.03 2.90 -15.41
N GLN A 103 -3.80 2.42 -15.72
CA GLN A 103 -2.58 3.12 -15.30
C GLN A 103 -2.17 4.31 -16.17
N LYS A 104 -2.62 4.39 -17.42
CA LYS A 104 -2.13 5.38 -18.40
C LYS A 104 -2.57 6.84 -18.15
N ASP A 105 -3.52 7.07 -17.26
CA ASP A 105 -4.08 8.41 -16.97
C ASP A 105 -4.26 8.64 -15.45
N LEU A 106 -3.39 8.07 -14.60
CA LEU A 106 -3.41 8.28 -13.14
C LEU A 106 -2.76 9.61 -12.69
N SER A 107 -2.73 10.64 -13.54
CA SER A 107 -2.91 11.97 -13.00
C SER A 107 -4.37 12.01 -12.55
N VAL A 108 -4.65 11.58 -11.30
CA VAL A 108 -6.00 11.63 -10.72
C VAL A 108 -6.55 13.01 -11.05
N PRO A 109 -7.54 13.12 -11.96
CA PRO A 109 -8.12 14.40 -12.25
C PRO A 109 -8.65 14.88 -10.91
N LEU A 110 -8.10 15.98 -10.39
CA LEU A 110 -8.72 16.71 -9.30
C LEU A 110 -10.14 16.97 -9.79
N LEU A 111 -11.09 16.19 -9.27
CA LEU A 111 -12.46 16.23 -9.73
C LEU A 111 -12.96 17.64 -9.48
N GLN A 112 -13.04 18.43 -10.55
CA GLN A 112 -13.85 19.62 -10.61
C GLN A 112 -15.32 19.19 -10.76
N ALA A 113 -15.75 18.22 -9.96
CA ALA A 113 -17.16 17.82 -9.90
C ALA A 113 -17.97 19.06 -9.52
N GLN A 114 -19.09 19.28 -10.22
CA GLN A 114 -19.94 20.45 -10.02
C GLN A 114 -20.52 20.52 -8.58
N LYS A 115 -20.51 19.39 -7.86
CA LYS A 115 -20.86 19.29 -6.45
C LYS A 115 -19.93 18.29 -5.78
N ALA A 116 -19.12 18.74 -4.84
CA ALA A 116 -18.31 17.84 -4.02
C ALA A 116 -19.25 16.96 -3.16
N PRO A 117 -18.91 15.69 -2.90
CA PRO A 117 -19.66 14.88 -1.94
C PRO A 117 -19.73 15.61 -0.60
N THR A 118 -20.75 15.33 0.21
CA THR A 118 -20.76 15.85 1.59
C THR A 118 -19.95 14.90 2.47
N PRO A 119 -18.73 15.26 2.92
CA PRO A 119 -17.96 14.42 3.83
C PRO A 119 -18.66 14.37 5.20
N ILE A 120 -18.65 13.20 5.83
CA ILE A 120 -19.07 13.03 7.22
C ILE A 120 -17.82 12.79 8.04
N GLN A 121 -17.50 13.78 8.88
CA GLN A 121 -16.31 13.77 9.72
C GLN A 121 -16.55 12.96 11.00
N LYS A 122 -15.49 12.32 11.49
CA LYS A 122 -15.44 11.68 12.80
C LYS A 122 -14.15 12.11 13.50
N THR A 123 -14.28 12.57 14.73
CA THR A 123 -13.15 12.83 15.61
C THR A 123 -12.55 11.52 16.12
N ILE A 124 -11.25 11.31 15.88
CA ILE A 124 -10.47 10.19 16.43
C ILE A 124 -9.23 10.80 17.08
N ASP A 125 -9.04 10.56 18.39
CA ASP A 125 -7.92 11.10 19.18
C ASP A 125 -7.71 12.61 19.01
N GLY A 126 -8.81 13.37 18.97
CA GLY A 126 -8.79 14.84 18.84
C GLY A 126 -8.53 15.38 17.43
N ASN A 127 -8.39 14.52 16.41
CA ASN A 127 -8.26 14.94 15.01
C ASN A 127 -9.52 14.57 14.24
N GLU A 128 -9.93 15.42 13.30
CA GLU A 128 -11.06 15.17 12.41
C GLU A 128 -10.62 14.32 11.22
N TYR A 129 -11.40 13.27 10.93
CA TYR A 129 -11.18 12.38 9.79
C TYR A 129 -12.45 12.24 8.97
N THR A 130 -12.33 12.30 7.64
CA THR A 130 -13.42 11.88 6.77
C THR A 130 -13.36 10.36 6.58
N ILE A 131 -14.38 9.67 7.10
CA ILE A 131 -14.52 8.21 6.99
C ILE A 131 -15.82 7.79 6.31
N HIS A 132 -16.73 8.74 6.06
CA HIS A 132 -17.92 8.52 5.25
C HIS A 132 -18.18 9.69 4.29
N TRP A 133 -18.95 9.41 3.24
CA TRP A 133 -19.45 10.41 2.30
C TRP A 133 -20.93 10.19 2.05
N ARG A 134 -21.66 11.28 1.91
CA ARG A 134 -23.04 11.26 1.44
C ARG A 134 -23.12 11.91 0.07
N LEU A 135 -23.65 11.18 -0.91
CA LEU A 135 -23.74 11.62 -2.30
C LEU A 135 -25.00 11.09 -2.99
N GLU A 136 -25.49 11.84 -3.98
CA GLU A 136 -26.61 11.44 -4.83
C GLU A 136 -26.15 10.34 -5.79
N GLY A 137 -27.09 9.53 -6.30
CA GLY A 137 -26.76 8.45 -7.23
C GLY A 137 -26.09 8.92 -8.51
N THR A 138 -26.40 10.14 -8.97
CA THR A 138 -25.72 10.78 -10.10
C THR A 138 -24.23 11.00 -9.81
N ASP A 139 -23.89 11.52 -8.64
CA ASP A 139 -22.51 11.77 -8.22
C ASP A 139 -21.76 10.45 -8.01
N LEU A 140 -22.44 9.43 -7.46
CA LEU A 140 -21.86 8.10 -7.29
C LEU A 140 -21.50 7.47 -8.64
N LYS A 141 -22.37 7.61 -9.64
CA LYS A 141 -22.08 7.20 -11.02
C LYS A 141 -20.87 7.93 -11.59
N GLU A 142 -20.71 9.22 -11.31
CA GLU A 142 -19.53 9.97 -11.71
C GLU A 142 -18.25 9.47 -11.03
N TRP A 143 -18.31 9.15 -9.73
CA TRP A 143 -17.19 8.55 -8.98
C TRP A 143 -16.76 7.21 -9.57
N ILE A 144 -17.71 6.39 -10.01
CA ILE A 144 -17.42 5.11 -10.66
C ILE A 144 -16.84 5.31 -12.06
N LYS A 145 -17.43 6.21 -12.88
CA LYS A 145 -16.93 6.52 -14.23
C LYS A 145 -15.52 7.11 -14.21
N SER A 146 -15.24 7.98 -13.23
CA SER A 146 -13.92 8.58 -13.00
C SER A 146 -12.94 7.62 -12.30
N LYS A 147 -13.39 6.41 -11.94
CA LYS A 147 -12.59 5.36 -11.30
C LYS A 147 -12.07 5.74 -9.90
N LEU A 148 -12.71 6.69 -9.21
CA LEU A 148 -12.45 6.86 -7.78
C LEU A 148 -12.92 5.63 -7.00
N LEU A 149 -14.09 5.13 -7.40
CA LEU A 149 -14.65 3.88 -6.91
C LEU A 149 -14.62 2.84 -8.01
N TYR A 150 -14.34 1.60 -7.63
CA TYR A 150 -14.33 0.48 -8.55
C TYR A 150 -14.71 -0.81 -7.85
N VAL A 151 -15.17 -1.78 -8.64
CA VAL A 151 -15.66 -3.06 -8.13
C VAL A 151 -14.68 -4.16 -8.46
N ILE A 152 -14.30 -4.96 -7.46
CA ILE A 152 -13.49 -6.16 -7.62
C ILE A 152 -14.22 -7.30 -6.93
N LYS A 153 -14.55 -8.36 -7.68
CA LYS A 153 -15.23 -9.56 -7.15
C LYS A 153 -16.43 -9.18 -6.27
N GLU A 154 -17.30 -8.33 -6.79
CA GLU A 154 -18.55 -7.89 -6.12
C GLU A 154 -18.35 -7.02 -4.87
N ALA A 155 -17.13 -6.59 -4.57
CA ALA A 155 -16.84 -5.62 -3.50
C ALA A 155 -16.44 -4.26 -4.07
N LEU A 156 -16.91 -3.19 -3.42
CA LEU A 156 -16.60 -1.81 -3.80
C LEU A 156 -15.34 -1.33 -3.10
N TYR A 157 -14.44 -0.70 -3.84
CA TYR A 157 -13.18 -0.18 -3.33
C TYR A 157 -12.98 1.27 -3.73
N ILE A 158 -12.24 2.01 -2.90
CA ILE A 158 -11.69 3.33 -3.20
C ILE A 158 -10.17 3.23 -3.30
N SER A 159 -9.57 3.97 -4.24
CA SER A 159 -8.11 4.14 -4.33
C SER A 159 -7.55 4.67 -3.00
N VAL A 160 -6.44 4.08 -2.54
CA VAL A 160 -5.79 4.50 -1.30
C VAL A 160 -5.22 5.91 -1.46
N GLN A 161 -4.58 6.17 -2.59
CA GLN A 161 -4.00 7.48 -2.88
C GLN A 161 -5.09 8.56 -2.91
N THR A 162 -6.23 8.26 -3.56
CA THR A 162 -7.40 9.14 -3.59
C THR A 162 -7.93 9.40 -2.19
N TYR A 163 -8.15 8.35 -1.40
CA TYR A 163 -8.63 8.49 -0.04
C TYR A 163 -7.72 9.40 0.80
N LEU A 164 -6.42 9.14 0.82
CA LEU A 164 -5.47 9.89 1.64
C LEU A 164 -5.34 11.37 1.22
N THR A 165 -5.40 11.65 -0.08
CA THR A 165 -5.22 13.01 -0.62
C THR A 165 -6.47 13.87 -0.57
N GLN A 166 -7.66 13.27 -0.70
CA GLN A 166 -8.92 14.01 -0.73
C GLN A 166 -9.59 14.15 0.63
N ASN A 167 -9.11 13.41 1.64
CA ASN A 167 -9.71 13.41 2.97
C ASN A 167 -8.74 13.98 3.98
N GLN A 168 -9.17 15.05 4.64
CA GLN A 168 -8.40 15.69 5.69
C GLN A 168 -8.19 14.70 6.84
N GLY A 169 -6.98 14.71 7.38
CA GLY A 169 -6.59 13.85 8.48
C GLY A 169 -5.08 13.76 8.66
N LEU A 170 -4.70 13.16 9.78
CA LEU A 170 -3.33 12.77 10.09
C LEU A 170 -3.22 11.24 10.01
N TYR A 171 -2.54 10.74 8.98
CA TYR A 171 -2.47 9.31 8.70
C TYR A 171 -1.07 8.76 8.96
N HIS A 172 -0.97 7.68 9.73
CA HIS A 172 0.28 6.96 9.95
C HIS A 172 0.30 5.66 9.15
N LEU A 173 1.01 5.71 8.04
CA LEU A 173 1.17 4.65 7.05
C LEU A 173 2.33 3.74 7.45
N THR A 174 2.04 2.45 7.58
CA THR A 174 3.04 1.46 8.02
C THR A 174 2.94 0.20 7.17
N TRP A 175 3.98 -0.63 7.25
CA TRP A 175 3.98 -1.95 6.66
C TRP A 175 4.36 -3.00 7.69
N THR A 176 3.62 -4.10 7.74
CA THR A 176 3.95 -5.28 8.55
C THR A 176 4.02 -6.52 7.67
N LYS A 177 4.79 -7.53 8.09
CA LYS A 177 4.89 -8.80 7.36
C LYS A 177 3.56 -9.56 7.32
N SER A 178 2.78 -9.49 8.40
CA SER A 178 1.52 -10.22 8.59
C SER A 178 0.35 -9.57 7.85
N GLU A 179 0.23 -8.24 7.92
CA GLU A 179 -0.96 -7.52 7.45
C GLU A 179 -0.68 -6.67 6.21
N GLY A 180 0.59 -6.51 5.83
CA GLY A 180 0.98 -5.69 4.70
C GLY A 180 0.82 -4.21 5.02
N TYR A 181 0.18 -3.47 4.10
CA TYR A 181 0.05 -2.02 4.18
C TYR A 181 -1.13 -1.62 5.09
N GLN A 182 -0.82 -0.83 6.12
CA GLN A 182 -1.80 -0.34 7.10
C GLN A 182 -1.86 1.19 7.10
N ILE A 183 -3.06 1.73 7.27
CA ILE A 183 -3.33 3.14 7.51
C ILE A 183 -3.88 3.26 8.91
N ASN A 184 -3.12 3.89 9.80
CA ASN A 184 -3.53 4.13 11.18
C ASN A 184 -3.96 5.57 11.34
N TYR A 185 -5.09 5.80 12.01
CA TYR A 185 -5.48 7.13 12.45
C TYR A 185 -4.81 7.48 13.79
N GLY A 186 -4.76 8.77 14.12
CA GLY A 186 -4.32 9.26 15.43
C GLY A 186 -2.91 9.86 15.46
N GLN A 187 -2.54 10.34 16.65
CA GLN A 187 -1.40 11.21 16.87
C GLN A 187 -0.08 10.42 16.96
N VAL A 188 0.77 10.59 15.95
CA VAL A 188 2.21 10.39 16.12
C VAL A 188 2.84 11.77 16.18
N ILE A 189 3.40 12.10 17.34
CA ILE A 189 4.09 13.38 17.54
C ILE A 189 5.36 13.37 16.68
N VAL A 190 5.37 14.20 15.64
CA VAL A 190 6.55 14.45 14.82
C VAL A 190 6.96 15.90 14.90
N SER A 191 8.28 16.11 14.84
CA SER A 191 8.83 17.46 14.76
C SER A 191 8.50 18.07 13.41
N GLN A 192 7.92 19.28 13.43
CA GLN A 192 7.53 20.02 12.22
C GLN A 192 8.72 20.30 11.28
N ASP A 193 9.95 20.31 11.78
CA ASP A 193 11.16 20.58 10.99
C ASP A 193 11.64 19.41 10.12
N THR A 194 11.01 18.23 10.24
CA THR A 194 11.37 17.02 9.49
C THR A 194 10.49 16.74 8.27
N GLY A 195 9.36 17.45 8.15
CA GLY A 195 8.38 17.23 7.11
C GLY A 195 8.82 17.76 5.74
N VAL A 196 8.46 17.03 4.68
CA VAL A 196 8.56 17.50 3.30
C VAL A 196 7.19 17.98 2.86
N ARG A 197 7.11 19.25 2.45
CA ARG A 197 5.86 19.85 1.96
C ARG A 197 5.64 19.48 0.50
N PHE A 198 4.44 19.01 0.22
CA PHE A 198 3.96 18.75 -1.13
C PHE A 198 3.25 19.99 -1.68
N LEU A 199 4.03 20.84 -2.36
CA LEU A 199 3.55 22.06 -2.99
C LEU A 199 3.26 21.78 -4.47
N GLY A 200 2.04 21.31 -4.79
CA GLY A 200 1.62 21.01 -6.16
C GLY A 200 1.50 19.52 -6.44
N SER A 201 2.00 19.05 -7.59
CA SER A 201 1.87 17.64 -8.01
C SER A 201 3.11 16.78 -7.76
N TYR A 202 4.25 17.37 -7.40
CA TYR A 202 5.53 16.68 -7.25
C TYR A 202 6.37 17.24 -6.09
N LEU A 203 7.21 16.39 -5.52
CA LEU A 203 8.35 16.78 -4.67
C LEU A 203 9.60 16.84 -5.53
N THR A 204 10.52 17.76 -5.24
CA THR A 204 11.84 17.77 -5.88
C THR A 204 12.86 17.16 -4.94
N ALA A 205 13.71 16.26 -5.46
CA ALA A 205 14.74 15.60 -4.66
C ALA A 205 16.02 15.32 -5.45
N LYS A 206 17.11 15.15 -4.71
CA LYS A 206 18.35 14.57 -5.21
C LYS A 206 18.33 13.06 -5.03
N VAL A 207 18.48 12.31 -6.11
CA VAL A 207 18.52 10.84 -6.09
C VAL A 207 19.92 10.31 -6.37
N LEU A 208 20.44 9.49 -5.47
CA LEU A 208 21.70 8.76 -5.63
C LEU A 208 21.39 7.29 -5.90
N ILE A 209 21.78 6.80 -7.09
CA ILE A 209 21.62 5.41 -7.52
C ILE A 209 22.85 5.01 -8.36
N PHE A 210 23.35 3.78 -8.20
CA PHE A 210 24.55 3.31 -8.92
C PHE A 210 25.79 4.19 -8.72
N GLY A 211 25.89 4.86 -7.57
CA GLY A 211 26.98 5.81 -7.29
C GLY A 211 26.92 7.11 -8.12
N LYS A 212 25.83 7.37 -8.84
CA LYS A 212 25.59 8.61 -9.59
C LYS A 212 24.51 9.44 -8.92
N GLU A 213 24.75 10.75 -8.85
CA GLU A 213 23.79 11.72 -8.34
C GLU A 213 22.96 12.30 -9.48
N HIS A 214 21.65 12.35 -9.26
CA HIS A 214 20.66 12.94 -10.14
C HIS A 214 19.96 14.05 -9.35
N GLU A 215 20.29 15.30 -9.67
CA GLU A 215 19.71 16.48 -9.03
C GLU A 215 18.33 16.79 -9.62
N ASP A 216 17.55 17.58 -8.87
CA ASP A 216 16.25 18.15 -9.31
C ASP A 216 15.27 17.13 -9.91
N GLN A 217 15.17 15.94 -9.31
CA GLN A 217 14.28 14.90 -9.77
C GLN A 217 12.87 15.11 -9.22
N ASP A 218 11.87 15.01 -10.09
CA ASP A 218 10.46 15.00 -9.70
C ASP A 218 10.10 13.65 -9.09
N ILE A 219 9.52 13.71 -7.89
CA ILE A 219 9.10 12.56 -7.09
C ILE A 219 7.62 12.70 -6.77
N ARG A 220 6.83 11.68 -7.11
CA ARG A 220 5.44 11.51 -6.70
C ARG A 220 5.34 10.34 -5.73
N ILE A 221 4.48 10.46 -4.72
CA ILE A 221 4.10 9.35 -3.84
C ILE A 221 2.74 8.84 -4.31
N ASP A 222 2.61 7.53 -4.50
CA ASP A 222 1.40 6.91 -5.04
C ASP A 222 1.19 5.54 -4.40
N PHE A 223 0.37 5.48 -3.36
CA PHE A 223 0.17 4.24 -2.60
C PHE A 223 -0.64 3.17 -3.33
N ASP A 224 -1.29 3.49 -4.45
CA ASP A 224 -1.95 2.50 -5.32
C ASP A 224 -0.95 1.78 -6.22
N VAL A 225 0.23 2.36 -6.43
CA VAL A 225 1.33 1.69 -7.11
C VAL A 225 2.10 0.87 -6.08
N GLN A 226 2.24 -0.44 -6.33
CA GLN A 226 3.01 -1.30 -5.44
C GLN A 226 4.52 -1.04 -5.57
N ALA A 227 5.03 -0.98 -6.80
CA ALA A 227 6.46 -0.88 -7.10
C ALA A 227 6.99 0.55 -6.97
N ILE A 228 8.32 0.70 -7.01
CA ILE A 228 8.94 2.00 -7.27
C ILE A 228 9.07 2.14 -8.79
N LYS A 229 8.51 3.20 -9.37
CA LYS A 229 8.72 3.53 -10.79
C LYS A 229 9.83 4.55 -10.93
N ILE A 230 10.71 4.35 -11.89
CA ILE A 230 11.89 5.20 -12.10
C ILE A 230 11.89 5.79 -13.53
N PRO A 231 12.48 6.98 -13.73
CA PRO A 231 12.53 7.62 -15.05
C PRO A 231 13.10 6.71 -16.13
N GLY A 232 12.62 6.84 -17.37
CA GLY A 232 12.98 5.95 -18.47
C GLY A 232 14.48 5.95 -18.77
N SER A 233 15.13 7.10 -18.60
CA SER A 233 16.59 7.26 -18.71
C SER A 233 17.36 6.41 -17.69
N ILE A 234 16.92 6.41 -16.43
CA ILE A 234 17.53 5.65 -15.33
C ILE A 234 17.17 4.16 -15.41
N TYR A 235 15.94 3.84 -15.82
CA TYR A 235 15.47 2.46 -16.00
C TYR A 235 16.32 1.67 -16.98
N LYS A 236 16.77 2.27 -18.08
CA LYS A 236 17.68 1.60 -19.05
C LYS A 236 19.00 1.17 -18.40
N VAL A 237 19.54 1.99 -17.49
CA VAL A 237 20.78 1.68 -16.77
C VAL A 237 20.53 0.53 -15.79
N MET A 238 19.41 0.57 -15.04
CA MET A 238 18.97 -0.51 -14.16
C MET A 238 18.80 -1.82 -14.93
N GLU A 239 18.07 -1.79 -16.06
CA GLU A 239 17.85 -2.96 -16.92
C GLU A 239 19.17 -3.59 -17.37
N ASN A 240 20.14 -2.80 -17.84
CA ASN A 240 21.44 -3.31 -18.27
C ASN A 240 22.20 -3.99 -17.12
N LYS A 241 22.17 -3.40 -15.91
CA LYS A 241 22.79 -3.99 -14.72
C LYS A 241 22.12 -5.30 -14.32
N LEU A 242 20.78 -5.31 -14.28
CA LEU A 242 20.02 -6.51 -13.93
C LEU A 242 20.25 -7.64 -14.94
N ARG A 243 20.30 -7.34 -16.23
CA ARG A 243 20.65 -8.32 -17.27
C ARG A 243 22.06 -8.87 -17.10
N ALA A 244 23.04 -8.05 -16.72
CA ALA A 244 24.39 -8.51 -16.41
C ALA A 244 24.42 -9.45 -15.19
N MET A 245 23.53 -9.25 -14.22
CA MET A 245 23.28 -10.16 -13.08
C MET A 245 22.42 -11.38 -13.45
N LYS A 246 22.13 -11.60 -14.75
CA LYS A 246 21.26 -12.68 -15.27
C LYS A 246 19.80 -12.61 -14.81
N PHE A 247 19.32 -11.44 -14.40
CA PHE A 247 17.89 -11.21 -14.21
C PHE A 247 17.20 -11.01 -15.56
N THR A 248 15.99 -11.53 -15.69
CA THR A 248 15.19 -11.45 -16.91
C THR A 248 13.84 -10.79 -16.63
N PRO A 249 13.25 -10.05 -17.58
CA PRO A 249 11.89 -9.55 -17.44
C PRO A 249 10.90 -10.72 -17.24
N SER A 250 10.04 -10.61 -16.24
CA SER A 250 8.96 -11.55 -15.97
C SER A 250 7.99 -11.57 -17.15
N LYS A 251 7.73 -12.75 -17.69
CA LYS A 251 6.78 -12.94 -18.81
C LYS A 251 5.32 -12.98 -18.35
N ASN A 252 5.10 -13.28 -17.08
CA ASN A 252 3.77 -13.60 -16.54
C ASN A 252 3.04 -12.38 -15.97
N GLU A 253 3.75 -11.28 -15.72
CA GLU A 253 3.17 -10.05 -15.18
C GLU A 253 2.85 -9.12 -16.34
N GLY A 254 1.60 -9.18 -16.82
CA GLY A 254 1.12 -8.37 -17.94
C GLY A 254 1.61 -6.92 -17.86
N LYS A 255 2.37 -6.48 -18.88
CA LYS A 255 2.98 -5.14 -19.07
C LYS A 255 3.87 -4.57 -17.95
N CYS A 256 3.78 -5.04 -16.71
CA CYS A 256 4.65 -4.62 -15.60
C CYS A 256 5.96 -5.41 -15.69
N GLY A 257 6.91 -4.93 -16.50
CA GLY A 257 8.21 -5.56 -16.77
C GLY A 257 9.14 -5.64 -15.56
N ARG A 258 8.72 -6.34 -14.50
CA ARG A 258 9.53 -6.63 -13.33
C ARG A 258 10.60 -7.63 -13.67
N PHE A 259 11.75 -7.55 -13.01
CA PHE A 259 12.85 -8.47 -13.23
C PHE A 259 12.81 -9.63 -12.22
N GLN A 260 13.08 -10.84 -12.71
CA GLN A 260 13.21 -12.05 -11.91
C GLN A 260 14.54 -12.75 -12.21
N GLY A 261 15.17 -13.31 -11.18
CA GLY A 261 16.47 -13.97 -11.30
C GLY A 261 16.83 -14.73 -10.03
N ASP A 262 18.02 -15.32 -10.02
CA ASP A 262 18.56 -16.03 -8.86
C ASP A 262 18.89 -15.04 -7.74
N CYS A 263 18.37 -15.29 -6.54
CA CYS A 263 18.66 -14.47 -5.36
C CYS A 263 20.16 -14.44 -5.01
N HIS A 264 20.91 -15.51 -5.28
CA HIS A 264 22.34 -15.57 -5.02
C HIS A 264 23.14 -14.58 -5.87
N ALA A 265 22.61 -14.13 -7.02
CA ALA A 265 23.28 -13.12 -7.83
C ALA A 265 23.26 -11.72 -7.19
N ILE A 266 22.33 -11.46 -6.26
CA ILE A 266 22.24 -10.21 -5.49
C ILE A 266 22.84 -10.39 -4.09
N PHE A 267 22.53 -11.51 -3.44
CA PHE A 267 22.88 -11.78 -2.04
C PHE A 267 23.97 -12.86 -1.92
N SER A 268 24.98 -12.80 -2.80
CA SER A 268 26.05 -13.83 -2.91
C SER A 268 26.82 -14.03 -1.60
N ASP A 269 26.90 -13.00 -0.76
CA ASP A 269 27.35 -13.11 0.62
C ASP A 269 26.13 -13.25 1.55
N THR A 270 25.95 -14.43 2.15
CA THR A 270 24.89 -14.70 3.14
C THR A 270 24.93 -13.78 4.37
N ASN A 271 25.97 -12.94 4.49
CA ASN A 271 26.20 -12.00 5.58
C ASN A 271 26.12 -10.54 5.12
N MET A 272 25.29 -10.20 4.13
CA MET A 272 24.99 -8.78 3.86
C MET A 272 24.33 -8.16 5.09
N SER A 273 25.17 -7.52 5.91
CA SER A 273 24.71 -6.64 6.97
C SER A 273 23.80 -5.57 6.36
N PRO A 274 22.71 -5.16 7.03
CA PRO A 274 21.89 -4.03 6.60
C PRO A 274 22.68 -2.74 6.33
N HIS A 275 23.90 -2.65 6.87
CA HIS A 275 24.79 -1.51 6.72
C HIS A 275 25.74 -1.62 5.51
N GLN A 276 25.85 -2.78 4.87
CA GLN A 276 26.68 -2.92 3.68
C GLN A 276 25.98 -2.25 2.49
N LYS A 277 26.66 -1.28 1.87
CA LYS A 277 26.15 -0.56 0.72
C LYS A 277 26.03 -1.51 -0.47
N HIS A 278 24.82 -1.69 -0.98
CA HIS A 278 24.58 -2.46 -2.20
C HIS A 278 24.60 -1.54 -3.43
N GLU A 279 25.00 -2.05 -4.59
CA GLU A 279 25.02 -1.26 -5.83
C GLU A 279 23.62 -0.77 -6.24
N LEU A 280 22.60 -1.57 -5.91
CA LEU A 280 21.19 -1.24 -6.16
C LEU A 280 20.59 -0.32 -5.08
N ASP A 281 21.29 0.03 -4.01
CA ASP A 281 20.74 0.96 -3.00
C ASP A 281 20.38 2.31 -3.63
N ILE A 282 19.22 2.84 -3.25
CA ILE A 282 18.72 4.14 -3.72
C ILE A 282 18.64 5.06 -2.52
N LYS A 283 19.25 6.24 -2.60
CA LYS A 283 19.11 7.29 -1.59
C LYS A 283 18.42 8.51 -2.20
N ILE A 284 17.32 8.94 -1.59
CA ILE A 284 16.54 10.10 -2.04
C ILE A 284 16.65 11.18 -0.96
N ASN A 285 17.20 12.35 -1.30
CA ASN A 285 17.34 13.47 -0.36
C ASN A 285 16.40 14.61 -0.79
N PHE A 286 15.41 14.90 0.04
CA PHE A 286 14.52 16.05 -0.15
C PHE A 286 15.11 17.32 0.48
N SER A 287 15.89 17.16 1.54
CA SER A 287 16.59 18.24 2.23
C SER A 287 17.83 17.71 2.95
N MET A 288 18.57 18.58 3.66
CA MET A 288 19.70 18.16 4.49
C MET A 288 19.31 17.21 5.64
N LYS A 289 18.05 17.30 6.10
CA LYS A 289 17.55 16.52 7.25
C LYS A 289 16.60 15.40 6.84
N THR A 290 16.01 15.48 5.65
CA THR A 290 14.96 14.55 5.22
C THR A 290 15.42 13.77 4.01
N PHE A 291 15.62 12.47 4.21
CA PHE A 291 16.02 11.53 3.18
C PHE A 291 15.36 10.17 3.37
N ILE A 292 15.33 9.38 2.31
CA ILE A 292 14.92 7.98 2.30
C ILE A 292 16.13 7.15 1.86
N ASP A 293 16.55 6.18 2.66
CA ASP A 293 17.54 5.17 2.28
C ASP A 293 16.82 3.86 1.94
N LEU A 294 16.68 3.57 0.65
CA LEU A 294 16.02 2.38 0.12
C LEU A 294 17.08 1.32 -0.20
N LYS A 295 17.34 0.46 0.79
CA LYS A 295 18.11 -0.76 0.61
C LYS A 295 17.46 -1.71 -0.38
N ALA A 296 18.28 -2.42 -1.15
CA ALA A 296 17.82 -3.42 -2.12
C ALA A 296 16.82 -4.44 -1.51
N LEU A 297 17.06 -4.85 -0.26
CA LEU A 297 16.20 -5.80 0.46
C LEU A 297 14.75 -5.32 0.65
N TYR A 298 14.46 -4.02 0.60
CA TYR A 298 13.09 -3.51 0.81
C TYR A 298 12.20 -3.71 -0.41
N TYR A 299 12.76 -3.58 -1.61
CA TYR A 299 12.01 -3.67 -2.86
C TYR A 299 12.33 -4.95 -3.66
N ILE A 300 13.08 -5.89 -3.08
CA ILE A 300 13.28 -7.24 -3.64
C ILE A 300 12.49 -8.25 -2.81
N LYS A 301 11.63 -9.02 -3.46
CA LYS A 301 10.90 -10.12 -2.83
C LYS A 301 11.58 -11.44 -3.15
N ARG A 302 11.95 -12.19 -2.11
CA ARG A 302 12.48 -13.56 -2.24
C ARG A 302 11.34 -14.57 -2.20
N LYS A 303 11.33 -15.50 -3.16
CA LYS A 303 10.50 -16.72 -3.17
C LYS A 303 11.39 -17.90 -3.49
N ARG A 304 11.76 -18.68 -2.46
CA ARG A 304 12.81 -19.72 -2.55
C ARG A 304 14.14 -19.10 -3.03
N ASP A 305 14.65 -19.54 -4.17
CA ASP A 305 15.89 -19.04 -4.78
C ASP A 305 15.63 -18.01 -5.88
N THR A 306 14.36 -17.65 -6.13
CA THR A 306 14.00 -16.62 -7.10
C THR A 306 13.73 -15.30 -6.40
N CYS A 307 14.34 -14.24 -6.90
CA CYS A 307 14.15 -12.88 -6.45
C CYS A 307 13.38 -12.07 -7.50
N THR A 308 12.35 -11.37 -7.08
CA THR A 308 11.57 -10.44 -7.91
C THR A 308 11.86 -9.01 -7.48
N ILE A 309 12.23 -8.16 -8.42
CA ILE A 309 12.56 -6.75 -8.17
C ILE A 309 11.34 -5.87 -8.44
N PHE A 310 10.90 -5.12 -7.42
CA PHE A 310 9.76 -4.20 -7.47
C PHE A 310 10.18 -2.80 -7.95
N ILE A 311 10.96 -2.77 -9.03
CA ILE A 311 11.32 -1.57 -9.76
C ILE A 311 10.69 -1.67 -11.16
N GLU A 312 9.97 -0.64 -11.56
CA GLU A 312 9.28 -0.55 -12.85
C GLU A 312 9.72 0.73 -13.59
N LYS A 313 9.50 0.76 -14.90
CA LYS A 313 9.71 1.98 -15.68
C LYS A 313 8.54 2.92 -15.45
N SER A 314 8.80 4.20 -15.18
CA SER A 314 7.74 5.21 -15.19
C SER A 314 7.24 5.49 -16.62
N GLU A 315 6.01 5.95 -16.73
CA GLU A 315 5.42 6.37 -18.00
C GLU A 315 5.98 7.70 -18.49
N ASP A 316 6.45 8.53 -17.55
CA ASP A 316 7.11 9.82 -17.72
C ASP A 316 8.54 9.79 -17.13
N GLU A 317 9.17 10.95 -16.98
CA GLU A 317 10.49 11.08 -16.33
C GLU A 317 10.36 11.38 -14.82
N THR A 318 9.22 11.04 -14.20
CA THR A 318 8.98 11.20 -12.76
C THR A 318 9.32 9.91 -12.01
N TRP A 319 9.83 10.03 -10.79
CA TRP A 319 9.91 8.92 -9.85
C TRP A 319 8.57 8.71 -9.17
N VAL A 320 8.08 7.48 -9.12
CA VAL A 320 6.87 7.14 -8.36
C VAL A 320 7.25 6.24 -7.20
N LEU A 321 7.13 6.77 -5.98
CA LEU A 321 7.35 6.03 -4.76
C LEU A 321 6.04 5.32 -4.36
N GLY A 322 5.94 4.06 -4.75
CA GLY A 322 4.82 3.20 -4.41
C GLY A 322 4.81 2.71 -2.96
N SER A 323 3.81 1.93 -2.59
CA SER A 323 3.64 1.37 -1.24
C SER A 323 4.80 0.49 -0.77
N THR A 324 5.67 0.00 -1.66
CA THR A 324 6.91 -0.72 -1.28
C THR A 324 7.84 0.13 -0.41
N ILE A 325 7.81 1.47 -0.50
CA ILE A 325 8.64 2.32 0.38
C ILE A 325 8.29 2.14 1.87
N LEU A 326 7.07 1.67 2.17
CA LEU A 326 6.61 1.47 3.55
C LEU A 326 7.34 0.31 4.26
N ARG A 327 8.01 -0.57 3.49
CA ARG A 327 8.91 -1.58 4.04
C ARG A 327 10.20 -1.00 4.59
N ALA A 328 10.61 0.16 4.06
CA ALA A 328 11.81 0.86 4.48
C ALA A 328 11.51 1.90 5.55
N HIS A 329 10.39 2.62 5.44
CA HIS A 329 10.05 3.74 6.31
C HIS A 329 8.57 3.68 6.70
N SER A 330 8.23 4.13 7.90
CA SER A 330 6.84 4.52 8.19
C SER A 330 6.64 5.95 7.71
N ILE A 331 5.43 6.31 7.28
CA ILE A 331 5.14 7.64 6.76
C ILE A 331 3.99 8.24 7.54
N ILE A 332 4.17 9.47 8.03
CA ILE A 332 3.03 10.27 8.48
C ILE A 332 2.68 11.22 7.35
N MET A 333 1.42 11.18 6.95
CA MET A 333 0.84 12.10 5.98
C MET A 333 -0.11 13.02 6.73
N ASP A 334 0.26 14.28 6.84
CA ASP A 334 -0.59 15.34 7.38
C ASP A 334 -1.25 16.08 6.22
N ASN A 335 -2.56 15.90 6.10
CA ASN A 335 -3.41 16.58 5.14
C ASN A 335 -4.49 17.41 5.86
N THR A 336 -4.18 17.94 7.04
CA THR A 336 -5.12 18.78 7.81
C THR A 336 -5.12 20.24 7.34
N GLY A 337 -4.05 20.68 6.66
CA GLY A 337 -3.91 22.04 6.12
C GLY A 337 -4.29 22.17 4.65
N SER A 338 -3.79 23.24 4.01
CA SER A 338 -3.89 23.44 2.55
C SER A 338 -2.92 22.57 1.75
N ASP A 339 -1.83 22.15 2.42
CA ASP A 339 -0.73 21.41 1.83
C ASP A 339 -0.66 20.04 2.49
N ILE A 340 -0.20 19.05 1.73
CA ILE A 340 0.11 17.72 2.26
C ILE A 340 1.56 17.73 2.74
N ILE A 341 1.80 17.28 3.98
CA ILE A 341 3.14 17.17 4.54
C ILE A 341 3.44 15.70 4.81
N TYR A 342 4.56 15.22 4.27
CA TYR A 342 5.04 13.86 4.50
C TYR A 342 6.22 13.87 5.48
N HIS A 343 6.11 13.08 6.54
CA HIS A 343 7.22 12.79 7.45
C HIS A 343 7.65 11.34 7.26
N PHE A 344 8.88 11.15 6.80
CA PHE A 344 9.49 9.83 6.65
C PHE A 344 10.16 9.45 7.95
N LEU A 345 9.64 8.42 8.61
CA LEU A 345 10.17 7.89 9.85
C LEU A 345 11.03 6.65 9.55
N PRO A 346 12.22 6.54 10.15
CA PRO A 346 13.01 5.33 10.04
C PRO A 346 12.20 4.13 10.59
N PRO A 347 12.47 2.91 10.10
CA PRO A 347 11.71 1.74 10.50
C PRO A 347 11.95 1.49 11.99
N ARG A 348 10.87 1.43 12.79
CA ARG A 348 10.97 1.30 14.26
C ARG A 348 11.70 0.03 14.72
N GLN A 349 11.82 -1.02 13.89
CA GLN A 349 12.15 -2.38 14.36
C GLN A 349 12.84 -3.34 13.37
N ILE A 350 13.78 -2.90 12.51
CA ILE A 350 14.63 -3.89 11.82
C ILE A 350 15.74 -4.42 12.73
N GLU A 351 16.18 -3.66 13.73
CA GLU A 351 17.23 -4.10 14.67
C GLU A 351 16.80 -5.26 15.57
N ARG A 352 15.51 -5.38 15.95
CA ARG A 352 15.06 -6.47 16.83
C ARG A 352 14.78 -7.78 16.10
N GLU A 353 14.26 -7.74 14.88
CA GLU A 353 13.89 -8.97 14.14
C GLU A 353 15.07 -9.61 13.40
N MET A 354 16.01 -8.83 12.86
CA MET A 354 17.21 -9.41 12.23
C MET A 354 18.15 -10.07 13.24
N SER A 355 18.14 -9.61 14.48
CA SER A 355 18.86 -10.23 15.59
C SER A 355 18.32 -11.62 15.97
N GLN A 356 17.07 -11.95 15.63
CA GLN A 356 16.47 -13.26 15.91
C GLN A 356 16.64 -14.25 14.74
N GLN A 357 16.78 -13.76 13.50
CA GLN A 357 16.99 -14.59 12.32
C GLN A 357 18.46 -15.01 12.09
N VAL A 358 19.42 -14.35 12.76
CA VAL A 358 20.84 -14.75 12.77
C VAL A 358 21.16 -15.75 13.89
N ASN A 359 20.25 -15.92 14.86
CA ASN A 359 20.41 -16.82 16.01
C ASN A 359 19.51 -18.07 15.95
N ALA A 360 18.82 -18.30 14.83
CA ALA A 360 18.01 -19.49 14.54
C ALA A 360 18.49 -20.10 13.22
#